data_AF-A0A966L392-F1
#
_entry.id   AF-A0A966L392-F1
#
_cell.length_a   1.000
_cell.length_b   1.000
_cell.length_c   1.000
_cell.angle_alpha   90.00
_cell.angle_beta   90.00
_cell.angle_gamma   90.00
#
_symmetry.space_group_name_H-M   'P 1'
#
loop_
_entity.id
_entity.type
_entity.pdbx_description
1 polymer ?
#
loop_
_entity_poly.entity_id
_entity_poly.type
_entity_poly.pdbx_seq_one_letter_code
_entity_poly.pdbx_strand_id
1 'polypeptide(L)'
;MTNEDMLAALLAQARTEGAELVTLRAIAEEAGELGANRALVRIGLSDEAASGDIVELRELLQAWRDAKTSAWKAAIEWLVRGMCALLLLGIAVRLGVPGLLK
;
A
#
# COMPACT_ATOMS: atom_id res chain seq x y z
N MET A 1 -2.07 10.19 -27.22
CA MET A 1 -3.53 10.30 -27.06
C MET A 1 -3.89 9.59 -25.77
N THR A 2 -4.27 10.35 -24.76
CA THR A 2 -4.85 9.81 -23.52
C THR A 2 -6.32 9.42 -23.76
N ASN A 3 -6.92 8.69 -22.84
CA ASN A 3 -8.37 8.42 -22.88
C ASN A 3 -9.19 9.73 -22.84
N GLU A 4 -8.66 10.75 -22.16
CA GLU A 4 -9.25 12.09 -22.09
C GLU A 4 -9.24 12.78 -23.46
N ASP A 5 -8.11 12.71 -24.19
CA ASP A 5 -8.00 13.26 -25.55
C ASP A 5 -8.99 12.60 -26.51
N MET A 6 -9.17 11.28 -26.37
CA MET A 6 -10.10 10.52 -27.21
C MET A 6 -11.56 10.85 -26.89
N LEU A 7 -11.92 10.95 -25.60
CA LEU A 7 -13.26 11.34 -25.18
C LEU A 7 -13.59 12.76 -25.63
N ALA A 8 -12.66 13.71 -25.48
CA ALA A 8 -12.82 15.08 -25.95
C ALA A 8 -13.02 15.14 -27.47
N ALA A 9 -12.27 14.36 -28.25
CA ALA A 9 -12.43 14.28 -29.70
C ALA A 9 -13.81 13.72 -30.11
N LEU A 10 -14.27 12.66 -29.44
CA LEU A 10 -15.60 12.06 -29.70
C LEU A 10 -16.74 13.02 -29.34
N LEU A 11 -16.65 13.72 -28.21
CA LEU A 11 -17.63 14.74 -27.82
C LEU A 11 -17.64 15.91 -28.81
N ALA A 12 -16.47 16.38 -29.25
CA ALA A 12 -16.36 17.43 -30.26
C ALA A 12 -16.99 17.00 -31.59
N GLN A 13 -16.74 15.77 -32.04
CA GLN A 13 -17.38 15.21 -33.23
C GLN A 13 -18.91 15.16 -33.08
N ALA A 14 -19.43 14.60 -31.99
CA ALA A 14 -20.87 14.51 -31.75
C ALA A 14 -21.55 15.90 -31.70
N ARG A 15 -20.85 16.92 -31.17
CA ARG A 15 -21.31 18.33 -31.22
C ARG A 15 -21.42 18.84 -32.66
N THR A 16 -20.45 18.54 -33.52
CA THR A 16 -20.50 18.92 -34.94
C THR A 16 -21.62 18.21 -35.70
N GLU A 17 -21.99 17.00 -35.26
CA GLU A 17 -23.12 16.23 -35.80
C GLU A 17 -24.48 16.67 -35.24
N GLY A 18 -24.51 17.68 -34.37
CA GLY A 18 -25.75 18.33 -33.88
C GLY A 18 -26.21 17.90 -32.48
N ALA A 19 -25.42 17.09 -31.76
CA ALA A 19 -25.77 16.71 -30.39
C ALA A 19 -25.70 17.91 -29.43
N GLU A 20 -26.62 17.98 -28.46
CA GLU A 20 -26.61 19.00 -27.42
C GLU A 20 -25.49 18.73 -26.39
N LEU A 21 -24.76 19.78 -25.98
CA LEU A 21 -23.66 19.66 -25.02
C LEU A 21 -24.14 19.15 -23.65
N VAL A 22 -25.33 19.57 -23.23
CA VAL A 22 -25.92 19.15 -21.96
C VAL A 22 -26.19 17.65 -21.98
N THR A 23 -26.80 17.14 -23.06
CA THR A 23 -27.05 15.71 -23.25
C THR A 23 -25.76 14.91 -23.29
N LEU A 24 -24.75 15.38 -24.03
CA LEU A 24 -23.45 14.71 -24.09
C LEU A 24 -22.74 14.65 -22.72
N ARG A 25 -22.82 15.74 -21.96
CA ARG A 25 -22.29 15.80 -20.59
C ARG A 25 -23.01 14.81 -19.68
N ALA A 26 -24.33 14.78 -19.72
CA ALA A 26 -25.13 13.84 -18.93
C ALA A 26 -24.80 12.38 -19.26
N ILE A 27 -24.66 12.04 -20.54
CA ILE A 27 -24.26 10.69 -20.98
C ILE A 27 -22.86 10.34 -20.45
N ALA A 28 -21.91 11.27 -20.53
CA ALA A 28 -20.54 11.05 -20.06
C ALA A 28 -20.48 10.84 -18.54
N GLU A 29 -21.21 11.66 -17.78
CA GLU A 29 -21.32 11.54 -16.32
C GLU A 29 -21.98 10.20 -15.93
N GLU A 30 -23.11 9.84 -16.54
CA GLU A 30 -23.81 8.58 -16.27
C GLU A 30 -22.99 7.35 -16.67
N ALA A 31 -22.32 7.38 -17.83
CA ALA A 31 -21.43 6.30 -18.26
C ALA A 31 -20.23 6.13 -17.32
N GLY A 32 -19.70 7.24 -16.78
CA GLY A 32 -18.65 7.26 -15.78
C GLY A 32 -19.09 6.62 -14.47
N GLU A 33 -20.23 7.05 -13.92
CA GLU A 33 -20.83 6.49 -12.70
C GLU A 33 -21.14 4.99 -12.86
N LEU A 34 -21.78 4.59 -13.97
CA LEU A 34 -22.04 3.17 -14.27
C LEU A 34 -20.76 2.36 -14.46
N GLY A 35 -19.71 2.96 -15.01
CA GLY A 35 -18.39 2.34 -15.15
C GLY A 35 -17.73 2.10 -13.79
N ALA A 36 -17.71 3.14 -12.95
CA ALA A 36 -17.16 3.09 -11.60
C ALA A 36 -17.90 2.07 -10.73
N ASN A 37 -19.24 2.10 -10.72
CA ASN A 37 -20.04 1.16 -9.97
C ASN A 37 -19.82 -0.29 -10.44
N ARG A 38 -19.76 -0.55 -11.76
CA ARG A 38 -19.43 -1.90 -12.27
C ARG A 38 -18.04 -2.36 -11.85
N ALA A 39 -17.06 -1.47 -11.81
CA ALA A 39 -15.73 -1.79 -11.33
C ALA A 39 -15.76 -2.16 -9.83
N LEU A 40 -16.44 -1.36 -9.01
CA LEU A 40 -16.62 -1.61 -7.57
C LEU A 40 -17.33 -2.95 -7.31
N VAL A 41 -18.44 -3.23 -8.00
CA VAL A 41 -19.15 -4.52 -7.92
C VAL A 41 -18.21 -5.68 -8.28
N ARG A 42 -17.41 -5.54 -9.35
CA ARG A 42 -16.51 -6.60 -9.81
C ARG A 42 -15.41 -6.95 -8.81
N ILE A 43 -14.97 -5.97 -8.01
CA ILE A 43 -14.01 -6.18 -6.93
C ILE A 43 -14.67 -6.44 -5.57
N GLY A 44 -16.00 -6.47 -5.51
CA GLY A 44 -16.76 -6.71 -4.28
C GLY A 44 -16.82 -5.53 -3.30
N LEU A 45 -16.63 -4.29 -3.78
CA LEU A 45 -16.68 -3.05 -2.99
C LEU A 45 -17.94 -2.21 -3.27
N SER A 46 -19.08 -2.84 -3.59
CA SER A 46 -20.29 -2.12 -3.98
C SER A 46 -21.28 -1.87 -2.84
N ASP A 47 -21.09 -2.50 -1.68
CA ASP A 47 -21.94 -2.29 -0.51
C ASP A 47 -21.53 -1.04 0.29
N GLU A 48 -22.44 -0.56 1.14
CA GLU A 48 -22.25 0.65 1.95
C GLU A 48 -21.13 0.50 2.99
N ALA A 49 -20.82 -0.74 3.43
CA ALA A 49 -19.78 -1.02 4.41
C ALA A 49 -18.38 -1.12 3.80
N ALA A 50 -18.26 -1.41 2.49
CA ALA A 50 -17.00 -1.61 1.78
C ALA A 50 -15.96 -0.50 2.00
N SER A 51 -16.41 0.75 2.08
CA SER A 51 -15.51 1.88 2.36
C SER A 51 -14.87 1.79 3.75
N GLY A 52 -15.63 1.39 4.77
CA GLY A 52 -15.17 1.19 6.14
C GLY A 52 -14.23 -0.01 6.25
N ASP A 53 -14.62 -1.14 5.64
CA ASP A 53 -13.83 -2.38 5.65
C ASP A 53 -12.42 -2.17 5.06
N ILE A 54 -12.32 -1.40 3.97
CA ILE A 54 -11.02 -1.07 3.37
C ILE A 54 -10.16 -0.21 4.29
N VAL A 55 -10.76 0.73 5.02
CA VAL A 55 -10.03 1.54 6.00
C VAL A 55 -9.51 0.65 7.13
N GLU A 56 -10.36 -0.22 7.68
CA GLU A 56 -9.96 -1.16 8.75
C GLU A 56 -8.85 -2.10 8.29
N LEU A 57 -8.95 -2.67 7.09
CA LEU A 57 -7.89 -3.52 6.52
C LEU A 57 -6.56 -2.78 6.37
N ARG A 58 -6.59 -1.50 5.98
CA ARG A 58 -5.37 -0.67 5.87
C ARG A 58 -4.77 -0.39 7.24
N GLU A 59 -5.59 -0.15 8.26
CA GLU A 59 -5.14 0.03 9.63
C GLU A 59 -4.51 -1.26 10.19
N LEU A 60 -5.14 -2.42 9.97
CA LEU A 60 -4.59 -3.72 10.35
C LEU A 60 -3.27 -4.02 9.65
N LEU A 61 -3.16 -3.75 8.34
CA LEU A 61 -1.92 -3.90 7.58
C LEU A 61 -0.83 -2.96 8.09
N GLN A 62 -1.18 -1.74 8.47
CA GLN A 62 -0.25 -0.80 9.06
C GLN A 62 0.27 -1.31 10.40
N ALA A 63 -0.62 -1.74 11.30
CA ALA A 63 -0.25 -2.32 12.59
C ALA A 63 0.65 -3.56 12.44
N TRP A 64 0.33 -4.44 11.48
CA TRP A 64 1.16 -5.62 11.18
C TRP A 64 2.54 -5.22 10.65
N ARG A 65 2.61 -4.26 9.73
CA ARG A 65 3.89 -3.78 9.18
C ARG A 65 4.75 -3.17 10.29
N ASP A 66 4.16 -2.38 11.18
CA ASP A 66 4.87 -1.77 12.29
C ASP A 66 5.39 -2.83 13.27
N ALA A 67 4.57 -3.83 13.58
CA ALA A 67 4.97 -4.98 14.39
C ALA A 67 6.12 -5.77 13.75
N LYS A 68 6.05 -6.03 12.43
CA LYS A 68 7.12 -6.71 11.67
C LYS A 68 8.43 -5.93 11.71
N THR A 69 8.37 -4.62 11.48
CA THR A 69 9.56 -3.75 11.55
C THR A 69 10.14 -3.72 12.97
N SER A 70 9.29 -3.68 14.00
CA SER A 70 9.70 -3.74 15.40
C SER A 70 10.42 -5.05 15.72
N ALA A 71 9.82 -6.19 15.35
CA ALA A 71 10.40 -7.52 15.56
C ALA A 71 11.75 -7.69 14.86
N TRP A 72 11.88 -7.19 13.63
CA TRP A 72 13.14 -7.22 12.88
C TRP A 72 14.24 -6.37 13.54
N LYS A 73 13.90 -5.16 14.01
CA LYS A 73 14.83 -4.31 14.76
C LYS A 73 15.32 -5.02 16.02
N ALA A 74 14.41 -5.60 16.80
CA ALA A 74 14.77 -6.34 18.01
C ALA A 74 15.67 -7.54 17.68
N ALA A 75 15.34 -8.32 16.65
CA ALA A 75 16.14 -9.46 16.24
C ALA A 75 17.59 -9.07 15.87
N ILE A 76 17.76 -7.98 15.10
CA ILE A 76 19.09 -7.43 14.77
C ILE A 76 19.82 -6.96 16.02
N GLU A 77 19.15 -6.25 16.92
CA GLU A 77 19.74 -5.75 18.16
C GLU A 77 20.27 -6.90 19.02
N TRP A 78 19.47 -7.96 19.21
CA TRP A 78 19.89 -9.16 19.94
C TRP A 78 21.04 -9.89 19.25
N LEU A 79 21.03 -9.98 17.91
CA LEU A 79 22.10 -10.59 17.14
C LEU A 79 23.42 -9.83 17.31
N VAL A 80 23.40 -8.50 17.18
CA VAL A 80 24.59 -7.65 17.38
C VAL A 80 25.11 -7.77 18.82
N ARG A 81 24.21 -7.71 19.81
CA ARG A 81 24.58 -7.91 21.22
C ARG A 81 25.22 -9.28 21.45
N GLY A 82 24.63 -10.34 20.89
CA GLY A 82 25.17 -11.70 20.96
C GLY A 82 26.56 -11.81 20.33
N MET A 83 26.75 -11.24 19.14
CA MET A 83 28.05 -11.18 18.48
C MET A 83 29.10 -10.44 19.30
N CYS A 84 28.77 -9.27 19.86
CA CYS A 84 29.68 -8.51 20.71
C CYS A 84 30.05 -9.29 21.98
N ALA A 85 29.08 -9.94 22.63
CA ALA A 85 29.34 -10.78 23.80
C ALA A 85 30.27 -11.96 23.48
N LEU A 86 30.06 -12.62 22.34
CA LEU A 86 30.93 -13.71 21.87
C LEU A 86 32.34 -13.20 21.55
N LEU A 87 32.48 -12.01 20.95
CA LEU A 87 33.78 -11.38 20.70
C LEU A 87 34.54 -11.11 22.00
N LEU A 88 33.87 -10.52 23.00
CA LEU A 88 34.48 -10.26 24.31
C LEU A 88 34.89 -11.56 25.01
N LEU A 89 34.04 -12.59 24.96
CA LEU A 89 34.37 -13.91 25.50
C LEU A 89 35.60 -14.51 24.81
N GLY A 90 35.67 -14.43 23.48
CA GLY A 90 36.82 -14.89 22.70
C GLY A 90 38.11 -14.15 23.06
N ILE A 91 38.05 -12.83 23.28
CA ILE A 91 39.19 -12.03 23.74
C ILE A 91 39.60 -12.45 25.15
N ALA A 92 38.67 -12.62 26.09
CA ALA A 92 38.96 -13.00 27.47
C ALA A 92 39.65 -14.38 27.55
N VAL A 93 39.19 -15.35 26.75
CA VAL A 93 39.84 -16.66 26.63
C VAL A 93 41.24 -16.54 26.03
N ARG A 94 41.41 -15.75 24.96
CA ARG A 94 42.72 -15.55 24.30
C ARG A 94 43.73 -14.87 25.21
N LEU A 95 43.30 -13.94 26.06
CA LEU A 95 44.14 -13.22 27.02
C LEU A 95 44.38 -13.98 28.33
N GLY A 96 43.75 -15.15 28.54
CA GLY A 96 43.96 -15.97 29.73
C GLY A 96 43.39 -15.40 31.02
N VAL A 97 42.40 -14.50 30.94
CA VAL A 97 41.73 -13.90 32.12
C VAL A 97 41.23 -14.94 33.15
N PRO A 98 40.67 -16.11 32.74
CA PRO A 98 40.28 -17.15 33.70
C PRO A 98 41.45 -17.72 34.52
N GLY A 99 42.68 -17.60 34.04
CA GLY A 99 43.90 -18.01 34.75
C GLY A 99 44.41 -16.97 35.76
N LEU A 100 44.00 -15.70 35.64
CA LEU A 100 44.37 -14.60 36.54
C LEU A 100 43.45 -14.48 37.77
N LEU A 101 42.28 -15.15 37.74
CA LEU A 101 41.29 -15.16 38.84
C LEU A 101 41.49 -16.33 39.82
N LYS A 102 42.61 -17.06 39.72
CA LYS A 102 43.02 -18.10 40.68
C LYS A 102 43.94 -17.56 41.75
#